data_AF-A0AA50DZG6-F1
#
_entry.id   AF-A0AA50DZG6-F1
#
_cell.length_a   1.000
_cell.length_b   1.000
_cell.length_c   1.000
_cell.angle_alpha   90.00
_cell.angle_beta   90.00
_cell.angle_gamma   90.00
#
_symmetry.space_group_name_H-M   'P 1'
#
loop_
_entity.id
_entity.type
_entity.pdbx_description
1 polymer ?
#
loop_
_entity_poly.entity_id
_entity_poly.type
_entity_poly.pdbx_seq_one_letter_code
_entity_poly.pdbx_strand_id
1 'polypeptide(L)'
;MAVQRVGGLVITLGLVAGGALPSFAKDVLLQVGVVQRFGDEDRDQLTISGVGNDDLTFTAVNNQGEKVTLQGKQGTIAISRRAVPRKLAEVLVLGDHATFETAEDDALRWQAQGIAVEVTQPGRWQVWAKRDVYDSPLVRRWLLADLQKQGYQLPYLESVLLDSKPQAMVVINGQSYPADRVTVTATKNQIQVTEGEKNFSMAVGYNSSPTPTAITPWSTMYRWKPISGA
;
A
#
# COMPACT_ATOMS: atom_id res chain seq x y z
N MET A 1 -52.74 32.20 20.22
CA MET A 1 -53.22 33.05 19.12
C MET A 1 -52.67 34.45 19.30
N ALA A 2 -52.06 35.01 18.26
CA ALA A 2 -51.64 36.42 18.01
C ALA A 2 -50.29 36.35 17.27
N VAL A 3 -50.23 36.26 15.93
CA VAL A 3 -50.59 37.22 14.87
C VAL A 3 -49.65 38.44 14.86
N GLN A 4 -48.80 38.47 13.83
CA GLN A 4 -48.39 39.58 12.93
C GLN A 4 -48.00 40.95 13.55
N ARG A 5 -47.16 41.81 12.98
CA ARG A 5 -46.28 41.88 11.80
C ARG A 5 -45.64 43.28 11.90
N VAL A 6 -44.35 43.37 11.56
CA VAL A 6 -43.72 44.33 10.61
C VAL A 6 -43.78 45.84 10.87
N GLY A 7 -42.57 46.45 10.79
CA GLY A 7 -42.31 47.77 10.18
C GLY A 7 -41.89 48.86 11.18
N GLY A 8 -40.78 49.58 11.02
CA GLY A 8 -39.79 49.61 9.95
C GLY A 8 -38.71 50.70 10.17
N LEU A 9 -37.76 50.79 9.22
CA LEU A 9 -36.91 51.93 8.80
C LEU A 9 -35.97 52.54 9.88
N VAL A 10 -34.71 52.98 9.67
CA VAL A 10 -34.01 53.63 8.55
C VAL A 10 -32.49 53.32 8.64
N ILE A 11 -31.89 53.37 7.46
CA ILE A 11 -30.49 53.24 7.01
C ILE A 11 -29.56 54.37 7.50
N THR A 12 -28.30 54.07 7.80
CA THR A 12 -27.17 54.91 7.34
C THR A 12 -25.91 54.07 7.10
N LEU A 13 -25.46 54.05 5.85
CA LEU A 13 -24.19 53.54 5.35
C LEU A 13 -23.03 54.38 5.91
N GLY A 14 -21.98 53.71 6.40
CA GLY A 14 -20.64 54.26 6.53
C GLY A 14 -19.65 53.30 5.87
N LEU A 15 -19.27 53.61 4.64
CA LEU A 15 -18.27 52.89 3.86
C LEU A 15 -16.87 53.29 4.37
N VAL A 16 -16.10 52.35 4.92
CA VAL A 16 -14.63 52.47 4.99
C VAL A 16 -14.05 51.27 4.25
N ALA A 17 -13.56 51.55 3.04
CA ALA A 17 -12.75 50.64 2.27
C ALA A 17 -11.33 50.63 2.86
N GLY A 18 -10.86 49.44 3.25
CA GLY A 18 -9.51 49.25 3.77
C GLY A 18 -9.15 47.77 3.82
N GLY A 19 -8.75 47.23 2.66
CA GLY A 19 -7.98 45.99 2.54
C GLY A 19 -8.76 44.68 2.66
N ALA A 20 -9.47 44.29 1.61
CA ALA A 20 -9.80 42.88 1.42
C ALA A 20 -8.48 42.11 1.20
N LEU A 21 -8.13 41.19 2.10
CA LEU A 21 -7.14 40.16 1.80
C LEU A 21 -7.69 39.33 0.62
N PRO A 22 -6.93 39.12 -0.46
CA PRO A 22 -7.39 38.24 -1.52
C PRO A 22 -7.37 36.80 -1.01
N SER A 23 -8.52 36.30 -0.56
CA SER A 23 -8.73 34.86 -0.43
C SER A 23 -8.94 34.28 -1.82
N PHE A 24 -7.83 33.92 -2.48
CA PHE A 24 -7.85 32.99 -3.60
C PHE A 24 -7.27 31.67 -3.12
N ALA A 25 -7.95 30.99 -2.20
CA ALA A 25 -7.82 29.54 -2.15
C ALA A 25 -8.54 29.00 -3.39
N LYS A 26 -7.80 28.83 -4.48
CA LYS A 26 -8.30 28.06 -5.63
C LYS A 26 -8.71 26.69 -5.09
N ASP A 27 -9.95 26.29 -5.34
CA ASP A 27 -10.38 24.90 -5.19
C ASP A 27 -9.46 24.06 -6.09
N VAL A 28 -8.44 23.44 -5.48
CA VAL A 28 -7.58 22.51 -6.19
C VAL A 28 -8.37 21.21 -6.24
N LEU A 29 -8.94 20.90 -7.40
CA LEU A 29 -9.53 19.60 -7.64
C LEU A 29 -8.42 18.55 -7.48
N LEU A 30 -8.39 17.86 -6.34
CA LEU A 30 -7.43 16.79 -6.07
C LEU A 30 -7.84 15.57 -6.90
N GLN A 31 -7.15 15.36 -8.01
CA GLN A 31 -7.31 14.13 -8.80
C GLN A 31 -6.39 13.07 -8.22
N VAL A 32 -6.93 12.25 -7.30
CA VAL A 32 -6.21 11.13 -6.72
C VAL A 32 -6.42 9.90 -7.61
N GLY A 33 -5.39 9.49 -8.33
CA GLY A 33 -5.31 8.17 -8.95
C GLY A 33 -4.57 7.21 -8.02
N VAL A 34 -5.21 6.11 -7.62
CA VAL A 34 -4.53 5.03 -6.88
C VAL A 34 -4.35 3.85 -7.82
N VAL A 35 -3.10 3.53 -8.16
CA VAL A 35 -2.77 2.25 -8.78
C VAL A 35 -2.70 1.22 -7.65
N GLN A 36 -3.74 0.40 -7.51
CA GLN A 36 -3.77 -0.68 -6.54
C GLN A 36 -3.06 -1.89 -7.12
N ARG A 37 -2.31 -2.63 -6.28
CA ARG A 37 -1.63 -3.89 -6.63
C ARG A 37 -0.39 -3.77 -7.54
N PHE A 38 0.14 -2.56 -7.73
CA PHE A 38 1.44 -2.40 -8.38
C PHE A 38 2.55 -3.11 -7.58
N GLY A 39 3.23 -4.04 -8.23
CA GLY A 39 4.29 -4.87 -7.66
C GLY A 39 3.83 -6.21 -7.10
N ASP A 40 2.60 -6.62 -7.41
CA ASP A 40 2.15 -8.01 -7.23
C ASP A 40 2.88 -8.95 -8.21
N GLU A 41 3.27 -8.46 -9.40
CA GLU A 41 4.08 -9.22 -10.35
C GLU A 41 5.54 -8.76 -10.37
N ASP A 42 6.46 -9.71 -10.56
CA ASP A 42 7.91 -9.48 -10.55
C ASP A 42 8.42 -8.53 -11.66
N ARG A 43 7.58 -8.23 -12.65
CA ARG A 43 7.92 -7.39 -13.81
C ARG A 43 7.00 -6.18 -13.97
N ASP A 44 6.26 -5.84 -12.92
CA ASP A 44 5.39 -4.67 -12.96
C ASP A 44 6.18 -3.41 -13.25
N GLN A 45 5.64 -2.61 -14.17
CA GLN A 45 6.24 -1.37 -14.62
C GLN A 45 5.18 -0.27 -14.77
N LEU A 46 5.49 0.89 -14.20
CA LEU A 46 4.78 2.14 -14.42
C LEU A 46 5.69 3.12 -15.14
N THR A 47 5.19 3.69 -16.22
CA THR A 47 5.87 4.76 -16.93
C THR A 47 5.18 6.08 -16.67
N ILE A 48 5.94 7.09 -16.28
CA ILE A 48 5.46 8.41 -15.93
C ILE A 48 6.08 9.42 -16.89
N SER A 49 5.26 10.20 -17.59
CA SER A 49 5.68 11.15 -18.61
C SER A 49 5.05 12.52 -18.39
N GLY A 50 5.79 13.59 -18.70
CA GLY A 50 5.26 14.94 -18.66
C GLY A 50 4.31 15.22 -19.82
N VAL A 51 3.15 15.84 -19.54
CA VAL A 51 2.18 16.18 -20.59
C VAL A 51 2.73 17.27 -21.49
N GLY A 52 2.71 17.04 -22.81
CA GLY A 52 3.24 18.01 -23.78
C GLY A 52 4.73 18.28 -23.57
N ASN A 53 5.52 17.22 -23.34
CA ASN A 53 6.98 17.26 -23.22
C ASN A 53 7.50 18.06 -22.01
N ASP A 54 6.67 18.16 -20.96
CA ASP A 54 6.99 18.87 -19.72
C ASP A 54 8.17 18.24 -18.98
N ASP A 55 8.92 19.07 -18.25
CA ASP A 55 10.02 18.60 -17.42
C ASP A 55 9.50 18.12 -16.07
N LEU A 56 9.92 16.92 -15.68
CA LEU A 56 9.57 16.28 -14.43
C LEU A 56 10.78 16.27 -13.48
N THR A 57 10.49 16.48 -12.20
CA THR A 57 11.44 16.24 -11.12
C THR A 57 10.96 15.05 -10.30
N PHE A 58 11.82 14.04 -10.19
CA PHE A 58 11.59 12.85 -9.40
C PHE A 58 12.45 12.91 -8.15
N THR A 59 11.82 12.77 -6.99
CA THR A 59 12.50 12.61 -5.71
C THR A 59 12.28 11.18 -5.23
N ALA A 60 13.35 10.37 -5.22
CA ALA A 60 13.32 9.00 -4.71
C ALA A 60 13.95 8.95 -3.31
N VAL A 61 13.33 8.18 -2.41
CA VAL A 61 13.82 7.93 -1.06
C VAL A 61 13.87 6.43 -0.83
N ASN A 62 15.00 5.91 -0.35
CA ASN A 62 15.17 4.50 -0.02
C ASN A 62 14.88 4.19 1.47
N ASN A 63 14.92 2.92 1.84
CA ASN A 63 14.65 2.42 3.20
C ASN A 63 15.64 2.93 4.26
N GLN A 64 16.78 3.46 3.85
CA GLN A 64 17.77 4.08 4.74
C GLN A 64 17.54 5.59 4.90
N GLY A 65 16.53 6.14 4.21
CA GLY A 65 16.23 7.57 4.19
C GLY A 65 17.10 8.38 3.23
N GLU A 66 17.96 7.72 2.44
CA GLU A 66 18.77 8.41 1.45
C GLU A 66 17.88 8.94 0.34
N LYS A 67 18.08 10.20 -0.02
CA LYS A 67 17.27 10.92 -1.00
C LYS A 67 18.10 11.23 -2.23
N VAL A 68 17.55 10.94 -3.40
CA VAL A 68 18.09 11.35 -4.70
C VAL A 68 17.03 12.12 -5.48
N THR A 69 17.46 13.22 -6.13
CA THR A 69 16.60 14.01 -7.01
C THR A 69 17.11 13.86 -8.44
N LEU A 70 16.21 13.54 -9.36
CA LEU A 70 16.49 13.25 -10.76
C LEU A 70 15.54 14.06 -11.63
N GLN A 71 16.03 14.55 -12.76
CA GLN A 71 15.24 15.32 -13.72
C GLN A 71 15.17 14.61 -15.05
N GLY A 72 14.00 14.67 -15.69
CA GLY A 72 13.78 14.07 -17.00
C GLY A 72 12.37 14.35 -17.50
N LYS A 73 12.13 14.05 -18.77
CA LYS A 73 10.79 14.20 -19.37
C LYS A 73 9.89 12.99 -19.10
N GLN A 74 10.54 11.89 -18.75
CA GLN A 74 9.93 10.59 -18.50
C GLN A 74 10.77 9.84 -17.47
N GLY A 75 10.11 9.00 -16.69
CA GLY A 75 10.71 8.06 -15.76
C GLY A 75 9.90 6.79 -15.67
N THR A 76 10.55 5.72 -15.23
CA THR A 76 9.92 4.41 -15.04
C THR A 76 10.07 3.99 -13.58
N ILE A 77 8.97 3.56 -12.96
CA ILE A 77 8.99 2.81 -11.71
C ILE A 77 8.87 1.35 -12.10
N ALA A 78 9.84 0.53 -11.72
CA ALA A 78 9.86 -0.90 -12.05
C ALA A 78 10.14 -1.73 -10.81
N ILE A 79 9.60 -2.94 -10.76
CA ILE A 79 10.01 -3.93 -9.77
C ILE A 79 11.25 -4.69 -10.27
N SER A 80 12.22 -4.84 -9.38
CA SER A 80 13.42 -5.64 -9.60
C SER A 80 13.66 -6.57 -8.42
N ARG A 81 14.46 -7.63 -8.60
CA ARG A 81 14.83 -8.52 -7.49
C ARG A 81 16.15 -8.08 -6.88
N ARG A 82 16.14 -7.75 -5.59
CA ARG A 82 17.33 -7.49 -4.78
C ARG A 82 17.77 -8.77 -4.10
N ALA A 83 19.03 -9.15 -4.28
CA ALA A 83 19.63 -10.29 -3.58
C ALA A 83 19.58 -10.09 -2.05
N VAL A 84 19.26 -11.17 -1.34
CA VAL A 84 19.32 -11.25 0.13
C VAL A 84 20.09 -12.50 0.53
N PRO A 85 20.67 -12.54 1.76
CA PRO A 85 21.25 -13.77 2.27
C PRO A 85 20.22 -14.91 2.19
N ARG A 86 20.67 -16.06 1.69
CA ARG A 86 19.82 -17.24 1.52
C ARG A 86 19.14 -17.59 2.85
N LYS A 87 17.81 -17.61 2.86
CA LYS A 87 17.01 -17.94 4.02
C LYS A 87 15.89 -18.90 3.62
N LEU A 88 15.71 -19.95 4.41
CA LEU A 88 14.54 -20.80 4.30
C LEU A 88 13.34 -20.08 4.93
N ALA A 89 12.33 -19.77 4.12
CA ALA A 89 11.04 -19.31 4.59
C ALA A 89 10.07 -20.49 4.61
N GLU A 90 9.41 -20.71 5.74
CA GLU A 90 8.47 -21.82 5.92
C GLU A 90 7.19 -21.32 6.55
N VAL A 91 6.08 -21.90 6.12
CA VAL A 91 4.77 -21.75 6.75
C VAL A 91 4.21 -23.14 7.04
N LEU A 92 3.60 -23.30 8.21
CA LEU A 92 2.87 -24.52 8.57
C LEU A 92 1.41 -24.26 8.23
N VAL A 93 0.95 -24.88 7.15
CA VAL A 93 -0.45 -24.85 6.73
C VAL A 93 -1.19 -25.90 7.53
N LEU A 94 -2.29 -25.50 8.16
CA LEU A 94 -3.16 -26.36 8.96
C LEU A 94 -4.38 -26.83 8.15
N GLY A 95 -4.78 -26.08 7.12
CA GLY A 95 -5.83 -26.47 6.17
C GLY A 95 -6.01 -25.50 5.01
N ASP A 96 -6.55 -26.02 3.90
CA ASP A 96 -6.89 -25.28 2.67
C ASP A 96 -8.39 -25.25 2.41
N HIS A 97 -8.91 -24.05 2.11
CA HIS A 97 -10.34 -23.75 2.11
C HIS A 97 -10.75 -22.96 0.86
N ALA A 98 -11.99 -23.17 0.41
CA ALA A 98 -12.51 -22.49 -0.78
C ALA A 98 -13.00 -21.08 -0.47
N THR A 99 -13.47 -20.87 0.77
CA THR A 99 -14.12 -19.64 1.23
C THR A 99 -13.48 -19.16 2.52
N PHE A 100 -13.62 -17.87 2.80
CA PHE A 100 -13.11 -17.26 4.03
C PHE A 100 -13.80 -17.87 5.25
N GLU A 101 -15.12 -18.03 5.18
CA GLU A 101 -15.98 -18.50 6.26
C GLU A 101 -15.55 -19.89 6.76
N THR A 102 -15.30 -20.82 5.83
CA THR A 102 -14.79 -22.16 6.18
C THR A 102 -13.39 -22.14 6.78
N ALA A 103 -12.54 -21.20 6.34
CA ALA A 103 -11.20 -21.04 6.88
C ALA A 103 -11.23 -20.42 8.29
N GLU A 104 -12.12 -19.46 8.52
CA GLU A 104 -12.34 -18.86 9.83
C GLU A 104 -12.88 -19.88 10.84
N ASP A 105 -13.86 -20.69 10.44
CA ASP A 105 -14.37 -21.78 11.28
C ASP A 105 -13.28 -22.80 11.65
N ASP A 106 -12.40 -23.15 10.71
CA ASP A 106 -11.26 -24.02 10.97
C ASP A 106 -10.22 -23.37 11.88
N ALA A 107 -9.93 -22.08 11.67
CA ALA A 107 -9.06 -21.30 12.53
C ALA A 107 -9.56 -21.27 13.97
N LEU A 108 -10.87 -21.08 14.19
CA LEU A 108 -11.48 -21.12 15.54
C LEU A 108 -11.32 -22.49 16.20
N ARG A 109 -11.44 -23.60 15.44
CA ARG A 109 -11.20 -24.95 15.97
C ARG A 109 -9.74 -25.13 16.43
N TRP A 110 -8.78 -24.69 15.64
CA TRP A 110 -7.36 -24.74 16.02
C TRP A 110 -7.05 -23.87 17.25
N GLN A 111 -7.64 -22.68 17.31
CA GLN A 111 -7.51 -21.79 18.48
C GLN A 111 -8.09 -22.42 19.74
N ALA A 112 -9.23 -23.11 19.66
CA ALA A 112 -9.82 -23.83 20.78
C ALA A 112 -8.92 -24.97 21.28
N GLN A 113 -8.03 -25.48 20.44
CA GLN A 113 -7.00 -26.47 20.80
C GLN A 113 -5.69 -25.83 21.29
N GLY A 114 -5.65 -24.51 21.45
CA GLY A 114 -4.48 -23.78 21.92
C GLY A 114 -3.43 -23.49 20.85
N ILE A 115 -3.75 -23.70 19.57
CA ILE A 115 -2.86 -23.41 18.45
C ILE A 115 -3.14 -22.00 17.96
N ALA A 116 -2.12 -21.14 17.98
CA ALA A 116 -2.23 -19.79 17.46
C ALA A 116 -2.27 -19.82 15.93
N VAL A 117 -3.25 -19.19 15.30
CA VAL A 117 -3.41 -19.25 13.83
C VAL A 117 -3.60 -17.88 13.20
N GLU A 118 -3.41 -17.83 11.89
CA GLU A 118 -3.78 -16.71 11.02
C GLU A 118 -4.48 -17.26 9.76
N VAL A 119 -5.52 -16.57 9.28
CA VAL A 119 -6.19 -16.88 8.01
C VAL A 119 -5.55 -16.03 6.91
N THR A 120 -5.14 -16.65 5.81
CA THR A 120 -4.41 -16.00 4.71
C THR A 120 -4.92 -16.45 3.34
N GLN A 121 -4.57 -15.74 2.26
CA GLN A 121 -4.97 -16.08 0.90
C GLN A 121 -3.83 -15.82 -0.12
N PRO A 122 -2.75 -16.62 -0.13
CA PRO A 122 -1.74 -16.58 -1.21
C PRO A 122 -2.28 -17.19 -2.53
N GLY A 123 -3.40 -17.89 -2.46
CA GLY A 123 -4.16 -18.43 -3.59
C GLY A 123 -5.56 -18.81 -3.12
N ARG A 124 -5.72 -20.05 -2.64
CA ARG A 124 -6.90 -20.43 -1.84
C ARG A 124 -6.82 -19.86 -0.44
N TRP A 125 -7.94 -19.83 0.27
CA TRP A 125 -7.96 -19.48 1.69
C TRP A 125 -7.22 -20.57 2.47
N GLN A 126 -6.33 -20.18 3.37
CA GLN A 126 -5.53 -21.09 4.17
C GLN A 126 -5.55 -20.68 5.62
N VAL A 127 -5.52 -21.68 6.51
CA VAL A 127 -5.25 -21.48 7.93
C VAL A 127 -3.80 -21.84 8.18
N TRP A 128 -3.01 -20.88 8.63
CA TRP A 128 -1.61 -21.08 8.98
C TRP A 128 -1.44 -21.09 10.49
N ALA A 129 -0.48 -21.88 10.98
CA ALA A 129 0.07 -21.64 12.32
C ALA A 129 0.73 -20.26 12.33
N LYS A 130 0.33 -19.39 13.26
CA LYS A 130 0.70 -17.97 13.29
C LYS A 130 2.21 -17.77 13.25
N ARG A 131 2.72 -17.14 12.18
CA ARG A 131 4.17 -17.07 11.91
C ARG A 131 4.99 -16.37 12.99
N ASP A 132 4.36 -15.45 13.73
CA ASP A 132 5.01 -14.68 14.80
C ASP A 132 5.14 -15.49 16.10
N VAL A 133 4.31 -16.52 16.27
CA VAL A 133 4.31 -17.41 17.45
C VAL A 133 5.19 -18.63 17.20
N TYR A 134 5.07 -19.22 16.00
CA TYR A 134 5.88 -20.35 15.56
C TYR A 134 7.01 -19.84 14.67
N ASP A 135 7.89 -19.02 15.21
CA ASP A 135 8.83 -18.18 14.45
C ASP A 135 9.98 -18.95 13.77
N SER A 136 10.37 -20.11 14.28
CA SER A 136 11.50 -20.90 13.76
C SER A 136 11.08 -22.16 12.97
N PRO A 137 11.91 -22.58 11.98
CA PRO A 137 11.76 -23.87 11.29
C PRO A 137 11.59 -25.08 12.22
N LEU A 138 12.40 -25.12 13.29
CA LEU A 138 12.38 -26.24 14.24
C LEU A 138 11.05 -26.32 14.98
N VAL A 139 10.53 -25.18 15.44
CA VAL A 139 9.24 -25.12 16.14
C VAL A 139 8.09 -25.55 15.23
N ARG A 140 8.07 -25.11 13.97
CA ARG A 140 7.02 -25.54 13.01
C ARG A 140 7.07 -27.04 12.71
N ARG A 141 8.26 -27.61 12.55
CA ARG A 141 8.45 -29.06 12.32
C ARG A 141 8.06 -29.88 13.54
N TRP A 142 8.38 -29.39 14.73
CA TRP A 142 7.96 -30.02 15.98
C TRP A 142 6.44 -30.02 16.11
N LEU A 143 5.77 -28.89 15.88
CA LEU A 143 4.31 -28.80 15.89
C LEU A 143 3.69 -29.73 14.83
N LEU A 144 4.20 -29.73 13.60
CA LEU A 144 3.71 -30.64 12.56
C LEU A 144 3.85 -32.12 12.98
N ALA A 145 4.99 -32.51 13.53
CA ALA A 145 5.22 -33.87 13.99
C ALA A 145 4.29 -34.27 15.15
N ASP A 146 4.00 -33.32 16.06
CA ASP A 146 3.04 -33.53 17.14
C ASP A 146 1.61 -33.70 16.61
N LEU A 147 1.17 -32.84 15.69
CA LEU A 147 -0.13 -32.95 15.04
C LEU A 147 -0.29 -34.29 14.29
N GLN A 148 0.75 -34.73 13.59
CA GLN A 148 0.73 -36.03 12.91
C GLN A 148 0.61 -37.20 13.89
N LYS A 149 1.28 -37.14 15.04
CA LYS A 149 1.14 -38.16 16.10
C LYS A 149 -0.26 -38.18 16.71
N GLN A 150 -0.94 -37.03 16.78
CA GLN A 150 -2.33 -36.92 17.19
C GLN A 150 -3.33 -37.39 16.11
N GLY A 151 -2.85 -37.76 14.92
CA GLY A 151 -3.66 -38.30 13.84
C GLY A 151 -4.10 -37.28 12.79
N TYR A 152 -3.66 -36.02 12.87
CA TYR A 152 -3.96 -35.03 11.84
C TYR A 152 -3.14 -35.27 10.57
N GLN A 153 -3.83 -35.39 9.43
CA GLN A 153 -3.19 -35.71 8.13
C GLN A 153 -3.14 -34.51 7.18
N LEU A 154 -3.96 -33.49 7.43
CA LEU A 154 -4.05 -32.30 6.58
C LEU A 154 -2.89 -31.32 6.78
N PRO A 155 -2.35 -31.08 8.00
CA PRO A 155 -1.28 -30.11 8.16
C PRO A 155 -0.01 -30.48 7.38
N TYR A 156 0.63 -29.49 6.77
CA TYR A 156 1.87 -29.66 6.02
C TYR A 156 2.76 -28.41 6.07
N LEU A 157 4.05 -28.59 5.76
CA LEU A 157 4.98 -27.47 5.61
C LEU A 157 5.09 -27.05 4.16
N GLU A 158 4.90 -25.76 3.92
CA GLU A 158 5.26 -25.12 2.67
C GLU A 158 6.56 -24.35 2.88
N SER A 159 7.58 -24.66 2.09
CA SER A 159 8.94 -24.12 2.27
C SER A 159 9.47 -23.56 0.96
N VAL A 160 10.05 -22.36 1.02
CA VAL A 160 10.70 -21.71 -0.12
C VAL A 160 12.08 -21.19 0.31
N LEU A 161 13.07 -21.40 -0.55
CA LEU A 161 14.39 -20.81 -0.37
C LEU A 161 14.39 -19.40 -0.95
N LEU A 162 14.46 -18.39 -0.08
CA LEU A 162 14.56 -17.00 -0.47
C LEU A 162 16.03 -16.62 -0.64
N ASP A 163 16.40 -16.19 -1.84
CA ASP A 163 17.72 -15.63 -2.17
C ASP A 163 17.62 -14.20 -2.73
N SER A 164 16.40 -13.73 -2.93
CA SER A 164 16.09 -12.39 -3.38
C SER A 164 14.73 -11.94 -2.85
N LYS A 165 14.51 -10.63 -2.82
CA LYS A 165 13.22 -10.01 -2.54
C LYS A 165 12.89 -8.96 -3.60
N PRO A 166 11.62 -8.72 -3.94
CA PRO A 166 11.27 -7.62 -4.80
C PRO A 166 11.68 -6.27 -4.20
N GLN A 167 12.07 -5.34 -5.05
CA GLN A 167 12.51 -4.00 -4.72
C GLN A 167 12.09 -3.06 -5.85
N ALA A 168 11.33 -2.03 -5.50
CA ALA A 168 11.00 -0.98 -6.44
C ALA A 168 12.22 -0.14 -6.80
N MET A 169 12.33 0.19 -8.08
CA MET A 169 13.40 0.97 -8.67
C MET A 169 12.79 2.12 -9.46
N VAL A 170 13.41 3.29 -9.37
CA VAL A 170 13.16 4.40 -10.28
C VAL A 170 14.24 4.42 -11.33
N VAL A 171 13.85 4.45 -12.60
CA VAL A 171 14.74 4.51 -13.76
C VAL A 171 14.46 5.80 -14.53
N ILE A 172 15.44 6.71 -14.57
CA ILE A 172 15.36 7.98 -15.29
C ILE A 172 16.65 8.18 -16.06
N ASN A 173 16.57 8.51 -17.35
CA ASN A 173 17.72 8.69 -18.24
C ASN A 173 18.73 7.52 -18.19
N GLY A 174 18.24 6.29 -18.03
CA GLY A 174 19.06 5.07 -17.92
C GLY A 174 19.73 4.86 -16.55
N GLN A 175 19.59 5.78 -15.61
CA GLN A 175 20.08 5.62 -14.24
C GLN A 175 19.00 4.99 -13.37
N SER A 176 19.35 3.95 -12.61
CA SER A 176 18.43 3.20 -11.76
C SER A 176 18.75 3.38 -10.28
N TYR A 177 17.74 3.67 -9.47
CA TYR A 177 17.87 3.93 -8.05
C TYR A 177 16.82 3.15 -7.25
N PRO A 178 17.20 2.44 -6.18
CA PRO A 178 16.24 1.80 -5.30
C PRO A 178 15.40 2.86 -4.58
N ALA A 179 14.09 2.69 -4.58
CA ALA A 179 13.18 3.65 -4.00
C ALA A 179 12.00 2.96 -3.32
N ASP A 180 11.74 3.33 -2.07
CA ASP A 180 10.54 2.91 -1.33
C ASP A 180 9.46 3.99 -1.37
N ARG A 181 9.87 5.22 -1.71
CA ARG A 181 8.97 6.33 -2.01
C ARG A 181 9.50 7.13 -3.19
N VAL A 182 8.59 7.48 -4.09
CA VAL A 182 8.87 8.34 -5.24
C VAL A 182 7.87 9.49 -5.24
N THR A 183 8.37 10.71 -5.29
CA THR A 183 7.55 11.91 -5.51
C THR A 183 7.89 12.47 -6.87
N VAL A 184 6.87 12.67 -7.71
CA VAL A 184 7.03 13.28 -9.03
C VAL A 184 6.38 14.64 -9.00
N THR A 185 7.09 15.66 -9.46
CA THR A 185 6.53 17.00 -9.70
C THR A 185 6.70 17.37 -11.16
N ALA A 186 5.74 18.11 -11.70
CA ALA A 186 5.71 18.58 -13.08
C ALA A 186 5.53 20.10 -13.08
N THR A 187 6.19 20.82 -13.99
CA THR A 187 6.07 22.28 -14.05
C THR A 187 4.65 22.71 -14.42
N LYS A 188 3.98 21.95 -15.27
CA LYS A 188 2.59 22.16 -15.68
C LYS A 188 1.58 21.46 -14.77
N ASN A 189 2.02 20.92 -13.62
CA ASN A 189 1.19 20.17 -12.67
C ASN A 189 0.37 19.05 -13.32
N GLN A 190 0.86 18.43 -14.40
CA GLN A 190 0.20 17.33 -15.09
C GLN A 190 1.21 16.26 -15.51
N ILE A 191 0.87 15.02 -15.28
CA ILE A 191 1.61 13.83 -15.72
C ILE A 191 0.68 12.86 -16.41
N GLN A 192 1.26 12.02 -17.24
CA GLN A 192 0.64 10.82 -17.77
C GLN A 192 1.31 9.60 -17.13
N VAL A 193 0.51 8.65 -16.67
CA VAL A 193 0.95 7.38 -16.09
C VAL A 193 0.46 6.25 -16.99
N THR A 194 1.35 5.35 -17.37
CA THR A 194 1.05 4.20 -18.22
C THR A 194 1.42 2.91 -17.47
N GLU A 195 0.51 1.95 -17.46
CA GLU A 195 0.67 0.62 -16.86
C GLU A 195 0.23 -0.43 -17.89
N GLY A 196 1.19 -1.11 -18.53
CA GLY A 196 0.90 -1.95 -19.69
C GLY A 196 0.19 -1.16 -20.79
N GLU A 197 -1.02 -1.58 -21.18
CA GLU A 197 -1.85 -0.88 -22.17
C GLU A 197 -2.72 0.25 -21.57
N LYS A 198 -2.83 0.32 -20.23
CA LYS A 198 -3.66 1.31 -19.55
C LYS A 198 -2.93 2.65 -19.47
N ASN A 199 -3.66 3.72 -19.74
CA ASN A 199 -3.15 5.08 -19.70
C ASN A 199 -4.03 5.95 -18.80
N PHE A 200 -3.40 6.69 -17.90
CA PHE A 200 -4.04 7.58 -16.94
C PHE A 200 -3.42 8.98 -17.08
N SER A 201 -4.24 10.03 -17.15
CA SER A 201 -3.77 11.41 -17.02
C SER A 201 -4.08 11.91 -15.62
N MET A 202 -3.08 12.47 -14.94
CA MET A 202 -3.19 12.91 -13.54
C MET A 202 -2.68 14.34 -13.38
N ALA A 203 -3.42 15.16 -12.64
CA ALA A 203 -2.92 16.44 -12.14
C ALA A 203 -2.03 16.21 -10.91
N VAL A 204 -0.85 16.83 -10.87
CA VAL A 204 0.09 16.74 -9.76
C VAL A 204 -0.10 17.94 -8.83
N GLY A 205 -0.70 17.70 -7.66
CA GLY A 205 -0.94 18.72 -6.64
C GLY A 205 0.26 18.97 -5.72
N TYR A 206 0.41 20.21 -5.26
CA TYR A 206 1.41 20.62 -4.26
C TYR A 206 1.08 20.03 -2.88
N ASN A 207 2.09 19.35 -2.32
CA ASN A 207 2.31 18.98 -0.92
C ASN A 207 1.13 19.11 0.07
N SER A 208 0.51 17.98 0.41
CA SER A 208 0.06 17.71 1.77
C SER A 208 0.53 16.31 2.13
N SER A 209 1.33 16.21 3.19
CA SER A 209 1.95 14.99 3.72
C SER A 209 1.23 13.70 3.30
N PRO A 210 1.87 12.80 2.53
CA PRO A 210 1.34 11.47 2.42
C PRO A 210 1.51 10.82 3.79
N THR A 211 0.40 10.57 4.47
CA THR A 211 0.32 9.42 5.37
C THR A 211 1.00 8.24 4.65
N PRO A 212 1.94 7.56 5.30
CA PRO A 212 2.85 6.64 4.62
C PRO A 212 2.07 5.44 4.08
N THR A 213 1.73 5.44 2.80
CA THR A 213 1.49 4.19 2.08
C THR A 213 2.86 3.69 1.66
N ALA A 214 3.43 2.82 2.51
CA ALA A 214 4.61 2.08 2.15
C ALA A 214 4.27 1.21 0.94
N ILE A 215 5.00 1.35 -0.16
CA ILE A 215 5.09 0.29 -1.16
C ILE A 215 6.01 -0.75 -0.51
N THR A 216 5.43 -1.63 0.31
CA THR A 216 6.15 -2.80 0.83
C THR A 216 6.07 -3.89 -0.22
N PRO A 217 7.19 -4.28 -0.84
CA PRO A 217 7.24 -5.54 -1.58
C PRO A 217 7.19 -6.64 -0.52
N TRP A 218 6.03 -7.27 -0.40
CA TRP A 218 5.70 -8.33 0.56
C TRP A 218 5.86 -7.94 2.03
N SER A 219 4.80 -7.33 2.54
CA SER A 219 4.36 -7.58 3.91
C SER A 219 2.85 -7.79 3.89
N THR A 220 2.41 -9.05 3.77
CA THR A 220 1.03 -9.41 4.17
C THR A 220 0.95 -9.21 5.69
N MET A 221 0.65 -7.98 6.09
CA MET A 221 0.39 -7.57 7.46
C MET A 221 -1.01 -6.94 7.48
N TYR A 222 -2.04 -7.79 7.39
CA TYR A 222 -3.40 -7.38 7.72
C TYR A 222 -3.49 -7.24 9.23
N ARG A 223 -3.29 -6.02 9.74
CA ARG A 223 -3.55 -5.68 11.14
C ARG A 223 -4.99 -5.18 11.24
N TRP A 224 -5.95 -6.07 11.49
CA TRP A 224 -7.29 -5.66 11.92
C TRP A 224 -7.25 -5.23 13.38
N LYS A 225 -7.74 -4.02 13.68
CA LYS A 225 -8.19 -3.64 15.02
C LYS A 225 -9.63 -4.14 15.19
N PRO A 226 -10.00 -4.75 16.31
CA PRO A 226 -11.39 -5.02 16.60
C PRO A 226 -12.12 -3.70 16.84
N ILE A 227 -13.27 -3.52 16.18
CA ILE A 227 -14.26 -2.53 16.60
C ILE A 227 -15.06 -3.20 17.72
N SER A 228 -14.69 -2.94 18.98
CA SER A 228 -15.60 -3.13 20.11
C SER A 228 -16.56 -1.95 20.14
N GLY A 229 -17.86 -2.24 20.14
CA GLY A 229 -18.92 -1.27 19.91
C GLY A 229 -19.24 -0.32 21.06
N ALA A 230 -20.13 0.61 20.72
CA ALA A 230 -21.34 0.99 21.46
C ALA A 230 -22.33 1.55 20.43
#